data_AF-A0A5S9MI19-F1
#
_entry.id   AF-A0A5S9MI19-F1
#
_cell.length_a   1.000
_cell.length_b   1.000
_cell.length_c   1.000
_cell.angle_alpha   90.00
_cell.angle_beta   90.00
_cell.angle_gamma   90.00
#
_symmetry.space_group_name_H-M   'P 1'
#
loop_
_entity.id
_entity.type
_entity.pdbx_description
1 polymer ?
#
loop_
_entity_poly.entity_id
_entity_poly.type
_entity_poly.pdbx_seq_one_letter_code
_entity_poly.pdbx_strand_id
1 'polypeptide(L)'
;MSGDSWGEGRTLDWATSSAIPPHYNFAALPEVTTPDAFHHWKQNNVDVHPEKEFKKIHMPHNSGRPLIMSAFFGLGAFGLVFEWYWIGVIGLIGVFATMILRSFEYDDGYYIPVEEVIETEKKIRRRRSNGT
;
A
#
# COMPACT_ATOMS: atom_id res chain seq x y z
N MET A 1 -20.51 8.72 -3.83
CA MET A 1 -19.17 8.19 -4.17
C MET A 1 -18.20 9.34 -4.03
N SER A 2 -17.13 9.24 -3.23
CA SER A 2 -16.17 10.36 -3.11
C SER A 2 -14.72 9.91 -2.83
N GLY A 3 -14.27 8.85 -3.51
CA GLY A 3 -12.86 8.70 -3.90
C GLY A 3 -12.58 9.34 -5.26
N ASP A 4 -13.61 9.45 -6.12
CA ASP A 4 -13.56 10.00 -7.47
C ASP A 4 -13.57 11.54 -7.47
N SER A 5 -12.39 12.16 -7.33
CA SER A 5 -12.23 13.62 -7.38
C SER A 5 -12.58 14.23 -8.75
N TRP A 6 -12.57 13.43 -9.82
CA TRP A 6 -12.87 13.87 -11.18
C TRP A 6 -14.32 13.65 -11.58
N GLY A 7 -15.07 12.82 -10.83
CA GLY A 7 -16.44 12.40 -11.14
C GLY A 7 -16.58 11.36 -12.26
N GLU A 8 -15.53 11.18 -13.08
CA GLU A 8 -15.52 10.30 -14.25
C GLU A 8 -14.60 9.07 -14.12
N GLY A 9 -14.04 8.81 -12.93
CA GLY A 9 -13.21 7.63 -12.69
C GLY A 9 -13.89 6.33 -13.14
N ARG A 10 -13.12 5.41 -13.73
CA ARG A 10 -13.63 4.12 -14.27
C ARG A 10 -13.04 2.88 -13.61
N THR A 11 -11.82 3.01 -13.10
CA THR A 11 -11.03 1.94 -12.48
C THR A 11 -11.21 1.93 -10.95
N LEU A 12 -10.65 0.90 -10.29
CA LEU A 12 -10.73 0.73 -8.84
C LEU A 12 -10.01 1.82 -8.04
N ASP A 13 -9.06 2.53 -8.64
CA ASP A 13 -8.33 3.62 -8.00
C ASP A 13 -9.27 4.73 -7.49
N TRP A 14 -10.44 4.85 -8.12
CA TRP A 14 -11.50 5.80 -7.78
C TRP A 14 -12.63 5.21 -6.95
N ALA A 15 -12.59 3.89 -6.71
CA ALA A 15 -13.57 3.16 -5.93
C ALA A 15 -13.26 3.15 -4.43
N THR A 16 -12.20 3.82 -3.99
CA THR A 16 -11.81 3.92 -2.58
C THR A 16 -12.83 4.76 -1.79
N SER A 17 -12.88 4.54 -0.47
CA SER A 17 -13.85 5.22 0.40
C SER A 17 -13.62 6.73 0.51
N SER A 18 -12.38 7.19 0.30
CA SER A 18 -11.96 8.59 0.26
C SER A 18 -10.88 8.85 -0.79
N ALA A 19 -10.73 10.12 -1.19
CA ALA A 19 -9.69 10.59 -2.11
C ALA A 19 -8.26 10.28 -1.64
N ILE A 20 -8.02 10.34 -0.32
CA ILE A 20 -6.84 9.75 0.31
C ILE A 20 -7.30 8.40 0.87
N PRO A 21 -6.92 7.26 0.27
CA PRO A 21 -7.35 5.97 0.76
C PRO A 21 -6.75 5.66 2.14
N PRO A 22 -7.45 4.90 2.98
CA PRO A 22 -6.87 4.32 4.18
C PRO A 22 -5.65 3.46 3.83
N HIS A 23 -4.76 3.21 4.79
CA HIS A 23 -3.55 2.42 4.55
C HIS A 23 -3.83 1.01 4.01
N TYR A 24 -5.01 0.45 4.28
CA TYR A 24 -5.47 -0.85 3.78
C TYR A 24 -6.15 -0.81 2.38
N ASN A 25 -6.28 0.37 1.77
CA ASN A 25 -6.98 0.66 0.50
C ASN A 25 -8.48 0.35 0.50
N PHE A 26 -8.87 -0.92 0.66
CA PHE A 26 -10.25 -1.39 0.68
C PHE A 26 -10.55 -2.20 1.94
N ALA A 27 -11.62 -1.83 2.65
CA ALA A 27 -12.03 -2.54 3.87
C ALA A 27 -12.64 -3.93 3.59
N ALA A 28 -13.18 -4.14 2.38
CA ALA A 28 -13.65 -5.41 1.86
C ALA A 28 -13.15 -5.57 0.43
N LEU A 29 -12.87 -6.81 0.01
CA LEU A 29 -12.37 -7.08 -1.34
C LEU A 29 -13.48 -6.85 -2.37
N PRO A 30 -13.26 -6.00 -3.38
CA PRO A 30 -14.27 -5.78 -4.41
C PRO A 30 -14.41 -6.99 -5.34
N GLU A 31 -15.65 -7.35 -5.69
CA GLU A 31 -15.94 -8.35 -6.71
C GLU A 31 -15.92 -7.74 -8.12
N VAL A 32 -14.83 -7.97 -8.86
CA VAL A 32 -14.62 -7.43 -10.20
C VAL A 32 -15.15 -8.39 -11.26
N THR A 33 -16.17 -7.95 -12.00
CA THR A 33 -16.76 -8.73 -13.12
C THR A 33 -16.43 -8.16 -14.50
N THR A 34 -15.97 -6.91 -14.58
CA THR A 34 -15.69 -6.20 -15.83
C THR A 34 -14.37 -5.42 -15.73
N PRO A 35 -13.70 -5.11 -16.87
CA PRO A 35 -12.48 -4.31 -16.86
C PRO A 35 -12.66 -2.91 -16.24
N ASP A 36 -13.81 -2.28 -16.49
CA ASP A 36 -14.20 -0.98 -15.91
C ASP A 36 -15.19 -1.17 -14.75
N ALA A 37 -14.76 -1.92 -13.73
CA ALA A 37 -15.60 -2.33 -12.61
C ALA A 37 -16.30 -1.16 -11.92
N PHE A 38 -15.57 -0.07 -11.63
CA PHE A 38 -16.13 1.08 -10.94
C PHE A 38 -17.14 1.85 -11.79
N HIS A 39 -16.89 1.97 -13.10
CA HIS A 39 -17.86 2.55 -14.02
C HIS A 39 -19.15 1.72 -14.08
N HIS A 40 -19.02 0.38 -14.15
CA HIS A 40 -20.15 -0.53 -14.14
C HIS A 40 -20.94 -0.46 -12.83
N TRP A 41 -20.28 -0.38 -11.68
CA TRP A 41 -20.95 -0.20 -10.38
C TRP A 41 -21.67 1.14 -10.28
N LYS A 42 -21.08 2.23 -10.81
CA LYS A 42 -21.74 3.55 -10.92
C LYS A 42 -23.04 3.48 -11.72
N GLN A 43 -23.02 2.83 -12.88
CA GLN A 43 -24.20 2.71 -13.74
C GLN A 43 -25.30 1.84 -13.11
N ASN A 44 -24.92 0.81 -12.36
CA ASN A 44 -25.84 -0.16 -11.76
C ASN A 44 -26.20 0.13 -10.29
N ASN A 45 -25.77 1.28 -9.73
CA ASN A 45 -25.96 1.64 -8.32
C ASN A 45 -25.56 0.54 -7.32
N VAL A 46 -24.46 -0.17 -7.61
CA VAL A 46 -23.93 -1.21 -6.72
C VAL A 46 -23.25 -0.55 -5.52
N ASP A 47 -23.57 -1.02 -4.32
CA ASP A 47 -22.86 -0.61 -3.11
C ASP A 47 -21.49 -1.29 -3.05
N VAL A 48 -20.44 -0.48 -3.05
CA VAL A 48 -19.03 -0.94 -3.12
C VAL A 48 -18.39 -1.08 -1.74
N HIS A 49 -19.09 -0.70 -0.67
CA HIS A 49 -18.55 -0.72 0.71
C HIS A 49 -19.57 -1.29 1.73
N PRO A 50 -20.01 -2.56 1.59
CA PRO A 50 -20.93 -3.15 2.54
C PRO A 50 -20.26 -3.35 3.92
N GLU A 51 -20.74 -2.63 4.94
CA GLU A 51 -20.22 -2.70 6.33
C GLU A 51 -20.30 -4.12 6.94
N LYS A 52 -21.14 -5.01 6.40
CA LYS A 52 -21.35 -6.38 6.90
C LYS A 52 -20.18 -7.33 6.63
N GLU A 53 -19.21 -6.94 5.81
CA GLU A 53 -18.15 -7.82 5.35
C GLU A 53 -16.76 -7.50 5.92
N PHE A 54 -16.65 -6.51 6.81
CA PHE A 54 -15.37 -6.11 7.37
C PHE A 54 -14.77 -7.22 8.24
N LYS A 55 -13.50 -7.53 7.94
CA LYS A 55 -12.68 -8.54 8.62
C LYS A 55 -11.39 -7.89 9.07
N LYS A 56 -10.68 -8.53 10.00
CA LYS A 56 -9.34 -8.09 10.40
C LYS A 56 -8.43 -8.13 9.18
N ILE A 57 -7.64 -7.07 8.99
CA ILE A 57 -6.78 -6.91 7.80
C ILE A 57 -5.35 -7.12 8.23
N HIS A 58 -4.65 -8.04 7.57
CA HIS A 58 -3.22 -8.25 7.77
C HIS A 58 -2.43 -7.21 6.98
N MET A 59 -1.44 -6.59 7.63
CA MET A 59 -0.59 -5.55 7.04
C MET A 59 0.88 -5.82 7.33
N PRO A 60 1.78 -5.59 6.35
CA PRO A 60 3.22 -5.72 6.58
C PRO A 60 3.74 -4.57 7.44
N HIS A 61 4.81 -4.81 8.21
CA HIS A 61 5.51 -3.72 8.90
C HIS A 61 6.43 -2.95 7.96
N ASN A 62 6.73 -1.71 8.35
CA ASN A 62 7.77 -0.92 7.68
C ASN A 62 9.16 -1.45 8.06
N SER A 63 10.06 -1.54 7.08
CA SER A 63 11.45 -1.96 7.28
C SER A 63 12.42 -0.92 6.74
N GLY A 64 13.43 -0.54 7.53
CA GLY A 64 14.51 0.37 7.10
C GLY A 64 15.59 -0.31 6.26
N ARG A 65 15.55 -1.65 6.12
CA ARG A 65 16.59 -2.44 5.43
C ARG A 65 16.78 -2.07 3.95
N PRO A 66 15.72 -1.81 3.15
CA PRO A 66 15.88 -1.38 1.76
C PRO A 66 16.67 -0.08 1.61
N LEU A 67 16.57 0.84 2.58
CA LEU A 67 17.34 2.08 2.58
C LEU A 67 18.83 1.82 2.81
N ILE A 68 19.16 0.98 3.79
CA ILE A 68 20.54 0.59 4.10
C ILE A 68 21.16 -0.16 2.90
N MET A 69 20.42 -1.11 2.31
CA MET A 69 20.87 -1.85 1.14
C MET A 69 21.11 -0.92 -0.07
N SER A 70 20.21 0.04 -0.30
CA SER A 70 20.37 1.07 -1.34
C SER A 70 21.62 1.93 -1.12
N ALA A 71 21.94 2.27 0.13
CA ALA A 71 23.16 3.01 0.44
C ALA A 71 24.43 2.22 0.11
N PHE A 72 24.45 0.91 0.38
CA PHE A 72 25.57 0.05 -0.02
C PHE A 72 25.69 -0.13 -1.53
N PHE A 73 24.57 -0.26 -2.25
CA PHE A 73 24.57 -0.23 -3.72
C PHE A 73 25.11 1.09 -4.25
N GLY A 74 24.66 2.22 -3.70
CA GLY A 74 25.15 3.56 -4.08
C GLY A 74 26.65 3.72 -3.84
N LEU A 75 27.14 3.35 -2.65
CA LEU A 75 28.55 3.40 -2.29
C LEU A 75 29.39 2.50 -3.20
N GLY A 76 28.95 1.25 -3.43
CA GLY A 76 29.65 0.29 -4.27
C GLY A 76 29.71 0.74 -5.72
N ALA A 77 28.58 1.17 -6.29
CA ALA A 77 28.52 1.68 -7.65
C ALA A 77 29.38 2.93 -7.83
N PHE A 78 29.34 3.86 -6.88
CA PHE A 78 30.21 5.04 -6.87
C PHE A 78 31.69 4.64 -6.87
N GLY A 79 32.09 3.71 -6.00
CA GLY A 79 33.46 3.20 -5.97
C GLY A 79 33.91 2.62 -7.32
N LEU A 80 33.06 1.84 -7.99
CA LEU A 80 33.38 1.26 -9.30
C LEU A 80 33.50 2.30 -10.42
N VAL A 81 32.69 3.37 -10.39
CA VAL A 81 32.76 4.46 -11.39
C VAL A 81 34.10 5.21 -11.33
N PHE A 82 34.66 5.39 -10.15
CA PHE A 82 35.91 6.12 -9.94
C PHE A 82 37.15 5.21 -9.84
N GLU A 83 37.05 3.95 -10.30
CA GLU A 83 38.12 2.94 -10.23
C GLU A 83 38.61 2.62 -8.79
N TRP A 84 37.81 2.99 -7.78
CA TRP A 84 38.05 2.66 -6.38
C TRP A 84 37.51 1.26 -6.07
N TYR A 85 38.19 0.26 -6.64
CA TYR A 85 37.78 -1.14 -6.56
C TYR A 85 37.57 -1.63 -5.13
N TRP A 86 38.36 -1.16 -4.16
CA TRP A 86 38.20 -1.53 -2.76
C TRP A 86 36.87 -1.06 -2.16
N ILE A 87 36.38 0.14 -2.53
CA ILE A 87 35.06 0.63 -2.14
C ILE A 87 33.96 -0.17 -2.83
N GLY A 88 34.16 -0.52 -4.11
CA GLY A 88 33.27 -1.41 -4.85
C GLY A 88 33.07 -2.75 -4.14
N VAL A 89 34.16 -3.37 -3.68
CA VAL A 89 34.13 -4.63 -2.91
C VAL A 89 33.42 -4.46 -1.58
N ILE A 90 33.69 -3.38 -0.82
CA ILE A 90 33.01 -3.11 0.46
C ILE A 90 31.50 -2.93 0.26
N GLY A 91 31.10 -2.16 -0.76
CA GLY A 91 29.69 -1.97 -1.10
C GLY A 91 29.00 -3.30 -1.43
N LEU A 92 29.64 -4.15 -2.22
CA LEU A 92 29.12 -5.47 -2.56
C LEU A 92 28.98 -6.38 -1.32
N ILE A 93 29.98 -6.40 -0.44
CA ILE A 93 29.91 -7.13 0.84
C ILE A 93 28.74 -6.61 1.69
N GLY A 94 28.55 -5.29 1.76
CA GLY A 94 27.43 -4.68 2.48
C GLY A 94 26.06 -5.10 1.93
N VAL A 95 25.91 -5.19 0.61
CA VAL A 95 24.70 -5.70 -0.05
C VAL A 95 24.46 -7.17 0.31
N PHE A 96 25.47 -8.04 0.20
CA PHE A 96 25.31 -9.45 0.56
C PHE A 96 25.03 -9.64 2.05
N ALA A 97 25.70 -8.91 2.93
CA ALA A 97 25.46 -8.97 4.37
C ALA A 97 24.03 -8.54 4.72
N THR A 98 23.55 -7.42 4.17
CA THR A 98 22.17 -6.96 4.41
C THR A 98 21.13 -7.92 3.84
N MET A 99 21.40 -8.53 2.67
CA MET A 99 20.52 -9.54 2.08
C MET A 99 20.44 -10.82 2.93
N ILE A 100 21.58 -11.30 3.45
CA ILE A 100 21.63 -12.46 4.35
C ILE A 100 20.84 -12.16 5.64
N LEU A 101 21.09 -11.00 6.27
CA LEU A 101 20.34 -10.59 7.46
C LEU A 101 18.83 -10.46 7.20
N ARG A 102 18.45 -10.06 5.98
CA ARG A 102 17.05 -10.04 5.51
C ARG A 102 16.45 -11.43 5.37
N SER A 103 17.20 -12.40 4.88
CA SER A 103 16.73 -13.78 4.75
C SER A 103 16.39 -14.47 6.07
N PHE A 104 16.98 -14.02 7.19
CA PHE A 104 16.72 -14.58 8.53
C PHE A 104 15.66 -13.81 9.31
N GLU A 105 15.09 -12.75 8.75
CA GLU A 105 14.00 -12.02 9.38
C GLU A 105 12.67 -12.62 8.96
N TYR A 106 11.95 -13.16 9.94
CA TYR A 106 10.57 -13.57 9.81
C TYR A 106 9.71 -12.46 10.41
N ASP A 107 9.07 -11.68 9.55
CA ASP A 107 8.13 -10.63 9.93
C ASP A 107 6.73 -11.08 9.56
N ASP A 108 5.97 -11.48 10.58
CA ASP A 108 4.58 -11.94 10.45
C ASP A 108 3.60 -10.78 10.24
N GLY A 109 4.06 -9.53 10.10
CA GLY A 109 3.21 -8.35 9.98
C GLY A 109 2.36 -8.09 11.22
N TYR A 110 1.37 -7.20 11.10
CA TYR A 110 0.39 -6.92 12.14
C TYR A 110 -1.03 -7.02 11.59
N TYR A 111 -2.01 -7.09 12.49
CA TYR A 111 -3.41 -7.10 12.12
C TYR A 111 -4.08 -5.81 12.57
N ILE A 112 -4.78 -5.16 11.65
CA ILE A 112 -5.72 -4.08 11.96
C ILE A 112 -7.02 -4.73 12.46
N PRO A 113 -7.47 -4.42 13.69
CA PRO A 113 -8.70 -4.98 14.24
C PRO A 113 -9.93 -4.49 13.46
N VAL A 114 -10.99 -5.29 13.46
CA VAL A 114 -12.22 -5.00 12.69
C VAL A 114 -12.86 -3.70 13.19
N GLU A 115 -12.80 -3.46 14.49
CA GLU A 115 -13.35 -2.28 15.16
C GLU A 115 -12.71 -0.99 14.62
N GLU A 116 -11.39 -0.98 14.43
CA GLU A 116 -10.66 0.17 13.89
C GLU A 116 -11.02 0.44 12.42
N VAL A 117 -11.18 -0.62 11.62
CA VAL A 117 -11.65 -0.51 10.23
C VAL A 117 -13.05 0.10 10.18
N ILE A 118 -13.98 -0.40 11.01
CA ILE A 118 -15.35 0.12 11.11
C ILE A 118 -15.35 1.60 11.50
N GLU A 119 -14.57 1.99 12.51
CA GLU A 119 -14.49 3.37 12.97
C GLU A 119 -13.93 4.31 11.88
N THR A 120 -12.90 3.86 11.17
CA THR A 120 -12.27 4.60 10.08
C THR A 120 -13.25 4.82 8.93
N GLU A 121 -13.94 3.78 8.47
CA GLU A 121 -14.93 3.87 7.40
C GLU A 121 -16.15 4.72 7.81
N LYS A 122 -16.62 4.60 9.07
CA LYS A 122 -17.68 5.48 9.59
C LYS A 122 -17.26 6.94 9.61
N LYS A 123 -16.01 7.24 9.97
CA LYS A 123 -15.46 8.60 9.98
C LYS A 123 -15.37 9.16 8.56
N ILE A 124 -14.93 8.37 7.59
CA ILE A 124 -14.89 8.74 6.16
C ILE A 124 -16.29 9.02 5.63
N ARG A 125 -17.26 8.13 5.93
CA ARG A 125 -18.66 8.30 5.55
C ARG A 125 -19.28 9.58 6.11
N ARG A 126 -18.97 9.92 7.37
CA ARG A 126 -19.40 11.19 8.00
C ARG A 126 -18.75 12.42 7.35
N ARG A 127 -17.47 12.37 7.00
CA ARG A 127 -16.80 13.47 6.27
C ARG A 127 -17.46 13.70 4.92
N ARG A 128 -17.76 12.62 4.20
CA ARG A 128 -18.48 12.67 2.92
C ARG A 128 -19.87 13.29 3.03
N SER A 129 -20.63 13.00 4.09
CA SER A 129 -21.95 13.63 4.29
C SER A 129 -21.86 15.11 4.62
N ASN A 130 -20.73 15.57 5.18
CA ASN A 130 -20.55 16.94 5.66
C ASN A 130 -19.91 17.89 4.62
N GLY A 131 -19.61 17.41 3.40
CA GLY A 131 -19.25 18.29 2.27
C GLY A 131 -17.88 18.98 2.36
N THR A 132 -16.88 18.32 2.93
CA THR A 132 -15.46 18.73 2.85
C THR A 132 -14.63 17.66 2.19
#